data_AF-A0A0K2GG02-F1
#
_entry.id   AF-A0A0K2GG02-F1
#
_cell.length_a   1.000
_cell.length_b   1.000
_cell.length_c   1.000
_cell.angle_alpha   90.00
_cell.angle_beta   90.00
_cell.angle_gamma   90.00
#
_symmetry.space_group_name_H-M   'P 1'
#
loop_
_entity.id
_entity.type
_entity.pdbx_description
1 polymer ?
#
loop_
_entity_poly.entity_id
_entity_poly.type
_entity_poly.pdbx_seq_one_letter_code
_entity_poly.pdbx_strand_id
1 'polypeptide(L)'
;MNTERQVLRVGIDGEWEAGEFATSLNALDRLYMLRFALALELEELRELRDFYTDAPFPPFPRSIKWLRRWARLAPPSFFRQERAPLLSGGSLTILAADLLEPEERLVVQRVLYGSPGIKDLIGVGEIIGHLKDLLIRLIEHWSTRRQRSLENERRELENQQLQVEIARQFVGLAQELGYTKKEMRQLVASVVLEQRPLVQLVAVGKITSADTINNEPQSS
;
A
#
# COMPACT_ATOMS: atom_id res chain seq x y z
N MET A 1 -8.79 -0.87 -13.22
CA MET A 1 -8.18 0.04 -12.23
C MET A 1 -8.17 1.47 -12.78
N ASN A 2 -8.55 2.51 -12.02
CA ASN A 2 -8.48 3.90 -12.54
C ASN A 2 -7.00 4.33 -12.60
N THR A 3 -6.49 4.51 -13.81
CA THR A 3 -5.08 4.85 -14.10
C THR A 3 -4.80 6.35 -14.02
N GLU A 4 -5.78 7.17 -13.64
CA GLU A 4 -5.57 8.59 -13.38
C GLU A 4 -4.45 8.80 -12.36
N ARG A 5 -3.46 9.62 -12.74
CA ARG A 5 -2.35 9.97 -11.85
C ARG A 5 -2.81 11.01 -10.84
N GLN A 6 -2.48 10.78 -9.57
CA GLN A 6 -2.66 11.76 -8.49
C GLN A 6 -1.34 12.08 -7.82
N VAL A 7 -1.28 13.29 -7.26
CA VAL A 7 -0.13 13.75 -6.50
C VAL A 7 -0.44 13.62 -5.01
N LEU A 8 0.35 12.82 -4.30
CA LEU A 8 0.42 12.80 -2.84
C LEU A 8 1.38 13.89 -2.37
N ARG A 9 0.83 14.95 -1.77
CA ARG A 9 1.60 15.96 -1.06
C ARG A 9 1.77 15.57 0.38
N VAL A 10 3.01 15.43 0.83
CA VAL A 10 3.32 15.18 2.24
C VAL A 10 4.00 16.43 2.82
N GLY A 11 3.40 17.00 3.85
CA GLY A 11 4.00 18.10 4.59
C GLY A 11 5.16 17.61 5.45
N ILE A 12 6.28 18.32 5.36
CA ILE A 12 7.48 18.07 6.15
C ILE A 12 7.78 19.27 7.03
N ASP A 13 8.29 19.01 8.24
CA ASP A 13 8.67 20.04 9.20
C ASP A 13 9.98 19.68 9.91
N GLY A 14 10.64 20.70 10.46
CA GLY A 14 11.93 20.59 11.14
C GLY A 14 13.12 20.30 10.21
N GLU A 15 14.24 19.91 10.81
CA GLU A 15 15.47 19.54 10.09
C GLU A 15 15.39 18.08 9.61
N TRP A 16 15.74 17.86 8.35
CA TRP A 16 15.74 16.53 7.74
C TRP A 16 17.13 16.15 7.26
N GLU A 17 17.59 14.99 7.70
CA GLU A 17 18.79 14.38 7.13
C GLU A 17 18.48 13.70 5.80
N ALA A 18 19.47 13.62 4.91
CA ALA A 18 19.34 12.90 3.65
C ALA A 18 18.93 11.42 3.87
N GLY A 19 19.42 10.81 4.95
CA GLY A 19 19.04 9.45 5.35
C GLY A 19 17.56 9.32 5.72
N GLU A 20 16.97 10.33 6.34
CA GLU A 20 15.55 10.35 6.72
C GLU A 20 14.66 10.52 5.48
N PHE A 21 15.07 11.37 4.54
CA PHE A 21 14.40 11.46 3.24
C PHE A 21 14.40 10.12 2.52
N ALA A 22 15.58 9.52 2.34
CA ALA A 22 15.72 8.23 1.66
C ALA A 22 14.88 7.15 2.35
N THR A 23 14.93 7.08 3.67
CA THR A 23 14.14 6.13 4.47
C THR A 23 12.64 6.34 4.27
N SER A 24 12.17 7.60 4.31
CA SER A 24 10.75 7.92 4.13
C SER A 24 10.25 7.62 2.72
N LEU A 25 11.06 7.90 1.70
CA LEU A 25 10.72 7.66 0.30
C LEU A 25 10.68 6.16 0.01
N ASN A 26 11.68 5.42 0.50
CA ASN A 26 11.72 3.96 0.35
C ASN A 26 10.53 3.29 1.05
N ALA A 27 10.15 3.75 2.24
CA ALA A 27 8.98 3.21 2.93
C ALA A 27 7.68 3.47 2.15
N LEU A 28 7.50 4.68 1.60
CA LEU A 28 6.34 5.02 0.79
C LEU A 28 6.30 4.24 -0.51
N ASP A 29 7.44 4.09 -1.19
CA ASP A 29 7.58 3.28 -2.40
C ASP A 29 7.19 1.83 -2.11
N ARG A 30 7.74 1.19 -1.09
CA ARG A 30 7.42 -0.21 -0.76
C ARG A 30 5.96 -0.43 -0.38
N LEU A 31 5.36 0.50 0.35
CA LEU A 31 3.92 0.46 0.66
C LEU A 31 3.08 0.64 -0.61
N TYR A 32 3.48 1.54 -1.51
CA TYR A 32 2.86 1.70 -2.83
C TYR A 32 2.93 0.39 -3.63
N MET A 33 4.13 -0.20 -3.76
CA MET A 33 4.37 -1.46 -4.46
C MET A 33 3.47 -2.59 -3.93
N LEU A 34 3.41 -2.75 -2.60
CA LEU A 34 2.58 -3.78 -1.97
C LEU A 34 1.09 -3.57 -2.26
N ARG A 35 0.61 -2.32 -2.18
CA ARG A 35 -0.79 -2.00 -2.43
C ARG A 35 -1.16 -2.18 -3.90
N PHE A 36 -0.28 -1.78 -4.81
CA PHE A 36 -0.43 -1.96 -6.24
C PHE A 36 -0.50 -3.44 -6.61
N ALA A 37 0.43 -4.26 -6.09
CA ALA A 37 0.45 -5.69 -6.34
C ALA A 37 -0.85 -6.40 -5.91
N LEU A 38 -1.40 -6.00 -4.76
CA LEU A 38 -2.71 -6.51 -4.30
C LEU A 38 -3.87 -6.05 -5.20
N ALA A 39 -3.82 -4.82 -5.73
CA ALA A 39 -4.85 -4.31 -6.63
C ALA A 39 -4.79 -5.04 -7.99
N LEU A 40 -3.60 -5.27 -8.52
CA LEU A 40 -3.38 -6.02 -9.76
C LEU A 40 -3.91 -7.46 -9.65
N GLU A 41 -3.57 -8.18 -8.57
CA GLU A 41 -4.09 -9.55 -8.35
C GLU A 41 -5.63 -9.58 -8.29
N LEU A 42 -6.25 -8.53 -7.75
CA LEU A 42 -7.71 -8.44 -7.68
C LEU A 42 -8.33 -8.21 -9.04
N GLU A 43 -7.74 -7.34 -9.85
CA GLU A 43 -8.21 -7.08 -11.21
C GLU A 43 -8.06 -8.32 -12.10
N GLU A 44 -6.91 -9.01 -12.05
CA GLU A 44 -6.71 -10.26 -12.80
C GLU A 44 -7.78 -11.31 -12.44
N LEU A 45 -8.12 -11.46 -11.15
CA LEU A 45 -9.17 -12.39 -10.74
C LEU A 45 -10.58 -11.95 -11.16
N ARG A 46 -10.83 -10.63 -11.27
CA ARG A 46 -12.09 -10.09 -11.79
C ARG A 46 -12.21 -10.34 -13.28
N GLU A 47 -11.19 -10.03 -14.06
CA GLU A 47 -11.14 -10.32 -15.50
C GLU A 47 -11.34 -11.80 -15.79
N LEU A 48 -10.64 -12.65 -15.03
CA LEU A 48 -10.77 -14.09 -15.17
C LEU A 48 -12.18 -14.56 -14.81
N ARG A 49 -12.76 -14.04 -13.73
CA ARG A 49 -14.18 -14.31 -13.39
C ARG A 49 -15.09 -13.91 -14.54
N ASP A 50 -14.93 -12.71 -15.08
CA ASP A 50 -15.82 -12.16 -16.11
C ASP A 50 -15.70 -12.98 -17.41
N PHE A 51 -14.47 -13.31 -17.84
CA PHE A 51 -14.20 -14.23 -18.95
C PHE A 51 -14.92 -15.58 -18.81
N TYR A 52 -14.85 -16.20 -17.63
CA TYR A 52 -15.52 -17.49 -17.39
C TYR A 52 -17.03 -17.36 -17.13
N THR A 53 -17.53 -16.18 -16.79
CA THR A 53 -18.97 -15.94 -16.62
C THR A 53 -19.66 -15.79 -17.97
N ASP A 54 -18.94 -15.22 -18.96
CA ASP A 54 -19.44 -15.01 -20.32
C ASP A 54 -19.18 -16.21 -21.26
N ALA A 55 -18.31 -17.15 -20.86
CA ALA A 55 -18.03 -18.34 -21.64
C ALA A 55 -19.17 -19.40 -21.54
N PRO A 56 -19.57 -20.05 -22.65
CA PRO A 56 -20.68 -21.00 -22.70
C PRO A 56 -20.39 -22.39 -22.07
N PHE A 57 -19.36 -22.53 -21.24
CA PHE A 57 -18.92 -23.82 -20.68
C PHE A 57 -19.22 -23.97 -19.18
N PRO A 58 -19.89 -25.06 -18.71
CA PRO A 58 -20.09 -25.33 -17.29
C PRO A 58 -19.03 -26.29 -16.70
N PRO A 59 -18.82 -26.34 -15.36
CA PRO A 59 -19.21 -25.40 -14.32
C PRO A 59 -17.96 -24.74 -13.72
N PHE A 60 -17.62 -23.53 -14.16
CA PHE A 60 -16.58 -22.75 -13.49
C PHE A 60 -17.12 -22.10 -12.20
N PRO A 61 -16.29 -22.01 -11.17
CA PRO A 61 -16.62 -21.40 -9.89
C PRO A 61 -16.98 -19.92 -10.02
N ARG A 62 -18.13 -19.52 -9.48
CA ARG A 62 -18.56 -18.11 -9.45
C ARG A 62 -17.89 -17.26 -8.37
N SER A 63 -17.15 -17.87 -7.45
CA SER A 63 -16.51 -17.14 -6.34
C SER A 63 -15.01 -16.96 -6.56
N ILE A 64 -14.53 -15.73 -6.35
CA ILE A 64 -13.09 -15.37 -6.38
C ILE A 64 -12.27 -16.29 -5.47
N LYS A 65 -12.81 -16.65 -4.29
CA LYS A 65 -12.19 -17.58 -3.33
C LYS A 65 -11.92 -18.96 -3.94
N TRP A 66 -12.87 -19.48 -4.71
CA TRP A 66 -12.73 -20.79 -5.33
C TRP A 66 -11.86 -20.70 -6.60
N LEU A 67 -11.99 -19.66 -7.42
CA LEU A 67 -11.09 -19.38 -8.55
C LEU A 67 -9.62 -19.39 -8.10
N ARG A 68 -9.33 -18.71 -7.00
CA ARG A 68 -7.98 -18.70 -6.44
C ARG A 68 -7.53 -20.06 -5.93
N ARG A 69 -8.42 -20.82 -5.26
CA ARG A 69 -8.13 -22.19 -4.85
C ARG A 69 -7.86 -23.10 -6.04
N TRP A 70 -8.56 -22.89 -7.15
CA TRP A 70 -8.37 -23.60 -8.40
C TRP A 70 -7.07 -23.22 -9.08
N ALA A 71 -6.73 -21.93 -9.14
CA ALA A 71 -5.45 -21.44 -9.65
C ALA A 71 -4.26 -22.02 -8.88
N ARG A 72 -4.38 -22.26 -7.57
CA ARG A 72 -3.35 -22.97 -6.76
C ARG A 72 -3.20 -24.45 -7.10
N LEU A 73 -4.29 -25.09 -7.54
CA LEU A 73 -4.35 -26.54 -7.82
C LEU A 73 -4.13 -26.84 -9.31
N ALA A 74 -4.25 -25.84 -10.18
CA ALA A 74 -4.05 -25.97 -11.60
C ALA A 74 -2.58 -26.34 -11.89
N PRO A 75 -2.33 -27.23 -12.87
CA PRO A 75 -0.98 -27.56 -13.26
C PRO A 75 -0.20 -26.30 -13.68
N PRO A 76 1.11 -26.22 -13.37
CA PRO A 76 1.96 -25.07 -13.68
C PRO A 76 2.02 -24.71 -15.19
N SER A 77 1.51 -25.57 -16.08
CA SER A 77 1.45 -25.33 -17.51
C SER A 77 0.25 -24.51 -17.98
N PHE A 78 -0.84 -24.43 -17.21
CA PHE A 78 -2.06 -23.69 -17.61
C PHE A 78 -2.07 -22.23 -17.15
N PHE A 79 -1.39 -21.93 -16.05
CA PHE A 79 -1.14 -20.58 -15.56
C PHE A 79 0.37 -20.42 -15.50
N ARG A 80 0.95 -19.43 -16.22
CA ARG A 80 2.39 -19.13 -16.26
C ARG A 80 3.02 -19.35 -14.87
N GLN A 81 4.02 -20.23 -14.79
CA GLN A 81 4.80 -20.56 -13.59
C GLN A 81 5.34 -19.34 -12.82
N GLU A 82 5.39 -18.17 -13.44
CA GLU A 82 5.90 -16.94 -12.83
C GLU A 82 4.88 -16.17 -11.97
N ARG A 83 3.60 -16.57 -11.93
CA ARG A 83 2.52 -15.82 -11.24
C ARG A 83 1.87 -16.54 -10.04
N ALA A 84 2.57 -17.49 -9.40
CA ALA A 84 2.13 -18.06 -8.13
C ALA A 84 2.29 -17.01 -7.00
N PRO A 85 1.48 -17.07 -5.93
CA PRO A 85 0.95 -15.91 -5.19
C PRO A 85 2.03 -14.96 -4.70
N LEU A 86 1.66 -13.69 -4.48
CA LEU A 86 2.46 -12.62 -3.87
C LEU A 86 3.32 -13.07 -2.64
N LEU A 87 2.97 -14.19 -2.00
CA LEU A 87 3.65 -14.75 -0.83
C LEU A 87 4.55 -15.98 -1.09
N SER A 88 4.69 -16.45 -2.33
CA SER A 88 5.55 -17.59 -2.68
C SER A 88 7.01 -17.17 -2.83
N GLY A 89 7.67 -16.91 -1.70
CA GLY A 89 9.11 -17.04 -1.55
C GLY A 89 10.01 -15.88 -2.02
N GLY A 90 9.51 -14.91 -2.80
CA GLY A 90 10.22 -13.69 -3.17
C GLY A 90 9.79 -12.48 -2.33
N SER A 91 10.68 -11.50 -2.13
CA SER A 91 10.31 -10.23 -1.50
C SER A 91 9.25 -9.55 -2.37
N LEU A 92 8.02 -9.39 -1.85
CA LEU A 92 6.85 -8.78 -2.48
C LEU A 92 7.18 -7.53 -3.31
N THR A 93 8.08 -6.71 -2.79
CA THR A 93 8.53 -5.46 -3.40
C THR A 93 9.39 -5.64 -4.64
N ILE A 94 10.15 -6.74 -4.74
CA ILE A 94 10.96 -7.04 -5.93
C ILE A 94 10.06 -7.48 -7.08
N LEU A 95 9.11 -8.38 -6.80
CA LEU A 95 8.15 -8.84 -7.81
C LEU A 95 7.24 -7.71 -8.30
N ALA A 96 6.81 -6.82 -7.39
CA ALA A 96 6.00 -5.66 -7.77
C ALA A 96 6.78 -4.65 -8.63
N ALA A 97 8.07 -4.44 -8.36
CA ALA A 97 8.89 -3.51 -9.14
C ALA A 97 9.07 -3.94 -10.61
N ASP A 98 9.15 -5.26 -10.85
CA ASP A 98 9.27 -5.83 -12.20
C ASP A 98 7.93 -5.84 -12.96
N LEU A 99 6.80 -5.80 -12.25
CA LEU A 99 5.45 -5.80 -12.83
C LEU A 99 4.97 -4.41 -13.25
N LEU A 100 5.53 -3.35 -12.64
CA LEU A 100 5.11 -1.98 -12.90
C LEU A 100 5.76 -1.42 -14.14
N GLU A 101 4.92 -0.90 -15.04
CA GLU A 101 5.41 -0.03 -16.10
C GLU A 101 6.05 1.21 -15.48
N PRO A 102 7.07 1.83 -16.12
CA PRO A 102 7.73 3.02 -15.61
C PRO A 102 6.76 4.15 -15.24
N GLU A 103 5.63 4.18 -15.94
CA GLU A 103 4.53 5.12 -15.83
C GLU A 103 3.61 4.90 -14.62
N GLU A 104 3.62 3.71 -14.05
CA GLU A 104 2.81 3.31 -12.91
C GLU A 104 3.61 3.37 -11.60
N ARG A 105 4.92 3.60 -11.67
CA ARG A 105 5.79 3.71 -10.50
C ARG A 105 5.52 4.99 -9.72
N LEU A 106 5.78 4.93 -8.41
CA LEU A 106 5.76 6.11 -7.57
C LEU A 106 6.99 6.97 -7.89
N VAL A 107 6.77 8.19 -8.36
CA VAL A 107 7.86 9.11 -8.75
C VAL A 107 7.83 10.33 -7.85
N VAL A 108 9.01 10.81 -7.46
CA VAL A 108 9.14 12.11 -6.77
C VAL A 108 8.99 13.21 -7.82
N GLN A 109 7.91 14.00 -7.72
CA GLN A 109 7.67 15.11 -8.64
C GLN A 109 8.47 16.34 -8.22
N ARG A 110 8.45 16.67 -6.92
CA ARG A 110 9.24 17.77 -6.36
C ARG A 110 9.43 17.63 -4.86
N VAL A 111 10.50 18.25 -4.37
CA VAL A 111 10.77 18.42 -2.95
C VAL A 111 11.04 19.90 -2.73
N LEU A 112 10.22 20.56 -1.91
CA LEU A 112 10.47 21.91 -1.42
C LEU A 112 11.02 21.78 -0.01
N TYR A 113 12.34 21.94 0.09
CA TYR A 113 13.05 21.87 1.35
C TYR A 113 12.88 23.17 2.14
N GLY A 114 12.38 23.06 3.37
CA GLY A 114 12.09 24.17 4.28
C GLY A 114 11.28 23.67 5.49
N SER A 115 11.19 24.48 6.54
CA SER A 115 10.28 24.25 7.68
C SER A 115 9.34 25.46 7.76
N PRO A 116 8.05 25.31 7.34
CA PRO A 116 7.44 24.12 6.75
C PRO A 116 7.87 23.89 5.29
N GLY A 117 7.90 22.62 4.86
CA GLY A 117 8.25 22.19 3.51
C GLY A 117 7.28 21.14 2.99
N ILE A 118 7.47 20.68 1.74
CA ILE A 118 6.64 19.62 1.14
C ILE A 118 7.46 18.65 0.30
N LYS A 119 6.98 17.42 0.20
CA LYS A 119 7.38 16.47 -0.85
C LYS A 119 6.15 15.99 -1.60
N ASP A 120 6.17 16.11 -2.92
CA ASP A 120 5.08 15.71 -3.79
C ASP A 120 5.50 14.43 -4.55
N LEU A 121 4.67 13.41 -4.45
CA LEU A 121 4.86 12.09 -5.06
C LEU A 121 3.72 11.82 -6.04
N ILE A 122 4.02 11.34 -7.23
CA ILE A 122 3.02 11.03 -8.26
C ILE A 122 2.94 9.52 -8.49
N GLY A 123 1.72 9.00 -8.63
CA GLY A 123 1.46 7.59 -8.91
C GLY A 123 -0.01 7.35 -9.27
N VAL A 124 -0.40 6.08 -9.35
CA VAL A 124 -1.78 5.65 -9.63
C VAL A 124 -2.70 6.15 -8.52
N GLY A 125 -3.75 6.89 -8.91
CA GLY A 125 -4.62 7.63 -8.00
C GLY A 125 -5.26 6.78 -6.91
N GLU A 126 -5.78 5.60 -7.27
CA GLU A 126 -6.37 4.67 -6.29
C GLU A 126 -5.34 4.26 -5.22
N ILE A 127 -4.11 3.95 -5.63
CA ILE A 127 -3.03 3.52 -4.73
C ILE A 127 -2.56 4.69 -3.86
N ILE A 128 -2.44 5.88 -4.46
CA ILE A 128 -2.10 7.13 -3.78
C ILE A 128 -3.14 7.48 -2.70
N GLY A 129 -4.43 7.30 -2.99
CA GLY A 129 -5.50 7.49 -2.00
C GLY A 129 -5.29 6.62 -0.75
N HIS A 130 -4.93 5.35 -0.92
CA HIS A 130 -4.66 4.46 0.21
C HIS A 130 -3.40 4.83 0.99
N LEU A 131 -2.36 5.34 0.32
CA LEU A 131 -1.16 5.86 1.00
C LEU A 131 -1.49 7.11 1.82
N LYS A 132 -2.29 8.02 1.27
CA LYS A 132 -2.81 9.19 1.99
C LYS A 132 -3.56 8.76 3.24
N ASP A 133 -4.54 7.86 3.10
CA ASP A 133 -5.36 7.40 4.23
C ASP A 133 -4.49 6.79 5.33
N LEU A 134 -3.47 6.02 4.96
CA LEU A 134 -2.49 5.46 5.89
C LEU A 134 -1.73 6.58 6.62
N LEU A 135 -1.19 7.57 5.89
CA LEU A 135 -0.43 8.67 6.49
C LEU A 135 -1.30 9.52 7.42
N ILE A 136 -2.52 9.89 7.00
CA ILE A 136 -3.46 10.66 7.81
C ILE A 136 -3.71 9.95 9.14
N ARG A 137 -4.01 8.65 9.11
CA ARG A 137 -4.25 7.86 10.33
C ARG A 137 -3.03 7.79 11.24
N LEU A 138 -1.84 7.70 10.68
CA LEU A 138 -0.61 7.78 11.47
C LEU A 138 -0.49 9.15 12.16
N ILE A 139 -0.72 10.24 11.42
CA ILE A 139 -0.62 11.63 11.93
C ILE A 139 -1.67 11.90 13.01
N GLU A 140 -2.93 11.55 12.76
CA GLU A 140 -4.04 11.72 13.71
C GLU A 140 -3.79 10.95 15.01
N HIS A 141 -3.26 9.73 14.91
CA HIS A 141 -2.92 8.92 16.08
C HIS A 141 -1.87 9.60 16.97
N TRP A 142 -0.78 10.10 16.36
CA TRP A 142 0.31 10.72 17.11
C TRP A 142 -0.03 12.11 17.65
N SER A 143 -0.78 12.92 16.91
CA SER A 143 -1.26 14.21 17.40
C SER A 143 -2.17 14.05 18.62
N THR A 144 -3.13 13.11 18.57
CA THR A 144 -4.00 12.76 19.69
C THR A 144 -3.21 12.25 20.89
N ARG A 145 -2.13 11.49 20.66
CA ARG A 145 -1.26 10.96 21.72
C ARG A 145 -0.45 12.06 22.41
N ARG A 146 0.15 12.98 21.65
CA ARG A 146 0.92 14.11 22.22
C ARG A 146 0.08 14.91 23.20
N GLN A 147 -1.22 14.98 22.96
CA GLN A 147 -2.18 15.68 23.81
C GLN A 147 -2.57 14.93 25.11
N ARG A 148 -2.23 13.64 25.26
CA ARG A 148 -2.71 12.78 26.36
C ARG A 148 -1.61 12.30 27.33
N SER A 149 -0.37 12.81 27.31
CA SER A 149 0.85 12.11 27.77
C SER A 149 1.09 11.79 29.28
N LEU A 150 0.10 11.45 30.13
CA LEU A 150 0.32 11.14 31.58
C LEU A 150 0.16 9.68 32.14
N GLU A 151 -0.06 8.63 31.35
CA GLU A 151 -0.25 7.22 31.81
C GLU A 151 0.51 6.20 30.92
N ASN A 152 1.73 5.77 31.29
CA ASN A 152 2.70 5.24 30.30
C ASN A 152 2.74 3.74 29.98
N GLU A 153 2.04 2.81 30.64
CA GLU A 153 2.16 1.37 30.28
C GLU A 153 1.05 0.82 29.37
N ARG A 154 -0.21 1.21 29.55
CA ARG A 154 -1.32 0.76 28.67
C ARG A 154 -1.10 1.15 27.20
N ARG A 155 -0.28 2.17 26.98
CA ARG A 155 -0.05 2.80 25.69
C ARG A 155 0.74 1.97 24.73
N GLU A 156 1.71 1.16 25.18
CA GLU A 156 2.54 0.39 24.25
C GLU A 156 1.72 -0.69 23.53
N LEU A 157 0.86 -1.39 24.27
CA LEU A 157 -0.05 -2.38 23.72
C LEU A 157 -1.10 -1.76 22.79
N GLU A 158 -1.67 -0.61 23.17
CA GLU A 158 -2.58 0.14 22.31
C GLU A 158 -1.92 0.57 20.99
N ASN A 159 -0.64 0.99 21.01
CA ASN A 159 0.08 1.34 19.78
C ASN A 159 0.26 0.13 18.86
N GLN A 160 0.65 -1.02 19.43
CA GLN A 160 0.85 -2.23 18.64
C GLN A 160 -0.49 -2.68 18.02
N GLN A 161 -1.59 -2.60 18.77
CA GLN A 161 -2.92 -2.92 18.27
C GLN A 161 -3.35 -2.00 17.13
N LEU A 162 -3.13 -0.69 17.28
CA LEU A 162 -3.52 0.30 16.26
C LEU A 162 -2.67 0.20 15.00
N GLN A 163 -1.35 -0.06 15.11
CA GLN A 163 -0.52 -0.35 13.94
C GLN A 163 -1.02 -1.58 13.18
N VAL A 164 -1.38 -2.64 13.91
CA VAL A 164 -1.97 -3.84 13.32
C VAL A 164 -3.32 -3.52 12.66
N GLU A 165 -4.12 -2.63 13.24
CA GLU A 165 -5.39 -2.22 12.65
C GLU A 165 -5.19 -1.43 11.34
N ILE A 166 -4.33 -0.41 11.34
CA ILE A 166 -4.02 0.37 10.13
C ILE A 166 -3.48 -0.57 9.04
N ALA A 167 -2.57 -1.47 9.40
CA ALA A 167 -2.04 -2.46 8.47
C ALA A 167 -3.11 -3.42 7.94
N ARG A 168 -4.06 -3.87 8.79
CA ARG A 168 -5.19 -4.71 8.36
C ARG A 168 -6.08 -4.01 7.35
N GLN A 169 -6.37 -2.73 7.55
CA GLN A 169 -7.19 -1.96 6.63
C GLN A 169 -6.44 -1.73 5.31
N PHE A 170 -5.14 -1.49 5.38
CA PHE A 170 -4.28 -1.35 4.19
C PHE A 170 -4.26 -2.61 3.31
N VAL A 171 -4.28 -3.80 3.94
CA VAL A 171 -4.35 -5.08 3.22
C VAL A 171 -5.79 -5.56 2.98
N GLY A 172 -6.79 -4.69 3.10
CA GLY A 172 -8.21 -5.04 2.98
C GLY A 172 -8.54 -5.86 1.73
N LEU A 173 -7.94 -5.51 0.58
CA LEU A 173 -8.13 -6.25 -0.68
C LEU A 173 -7.72 -7.73 -0.59
N ALA A 174 -6.75 -8.07 0.25
CA ALA A 174 -6.35 -9.45 0.46
C ALA A 174 -7.49 -10.31 1.04
N GLN A 175 -8.42 -9.71 1.81
CA GLN A 175 -9.60 -10.43 2.28
C GLN A 175 -10.57 -10.75 1.13
N GLU A 176 -10.76 -9.81 0.21
CA GLU A 176 -11.60 -9.98 -0.99
C GLU A 176 -11.02 -11.05 -1.93
N LEU A 177 -9.68 -11.05 -2.04
CA LEU A 177 -8.87 -12.06 -2.74
C LEU A 177 -8.88 -13.44 -2.07
N GLY A 178 -9.57 -13.61 -0.94
CA GLY A 178 -9.68 -14.91 -0.27
C GLY A 178 -8.37 -15.41 0.34
N TYR A 179 -7.46 -14.51 0.72
CA TYR A 179 -6.26 -14.87 1.46
C TYR A 179 -6.62 -15.63 2.74
N THR A 180 -5.85 -16.67 3.04
CA THR A 180 -6.01 -17.42 4.29
C THR A 180 -5.62 -16.56 5.49
N LYS A 181 -6.09 -16.92 6.69
CA LYS A 181 -5.71 -16.21 7.92
C LYS A 181 -4.18 -16.16 8.13
N LYS A 182 -3.44 -17.18 7.71
CA LYS A 182 -1.97 -17.22 7.81
C LYS A 182 -1.33 -16.21 6.86
N GLU A 183 -1.77 -16.22 5.60
CA GLU A 183 -1.29 -15.31 4.56
C GLU A 183 -1.62 -13.84 4.90
N MET A 184 -2.82 -13.59 5.41
CA MET A 184 -3.22 -12.25 5.91
C MET A 184 -2.29 -11.76 7.03
N ARG A 185 -1.93 -12.63 7.98
CA ARG A 185 -1.00 -12.25 9.06
C ARG A 185 0.38 -11.89 8.52
N GLN A 186 0.85 -12.59 7.48
CA GLN A 186 2.13 -12.29 6.84
C GLN A 186 2.09 -10.93 6.14
N LEU A 187 1.05 -10.65 5.36
CA LEU A 187 0.87 -9.35 4.70
C LEU A 187 0.80 -8.20 5.71
N VAL A 188 0.02 -8.37 6.78
CA VAL A 188 -0.07 -7.39 7.87
C VAL A 188 1.31 -7.16 8.50
N ALA A 189 2.07 -8.22 8.78
CA ALA A 189 3.40 -8.10 9.35
C ALA A 189 4.36 -7.35 8.42
N SER A 190 4.33 -7.62 7.11
CA SER A 190 5.12 -6.89 6.11
C SER A 190 4.77 -5.41 6.09
N VAL A 191 3.47 -5.06 6.08
CA VAL A 191 3.03 -3.66 6.11
C VAL A 191 3.47 -2.95 7.38
N VAL A 192 3.34 -3.59 8.55
CA VAL A 192 3.81 -3.02 9.82
C VAL A 192 5.31 -2.74 9.77
N LEU A 193 6.12 -3.62 9.18
CA LEU A 193 7.56 -3.41 9.04
C LEU A 193 7.87 -2.17 8.20
N GLU A 194 7.20 -2.02 7.05
CA GLU A 194 7.41 -0.88 6.15
C GLU A 194 6.84 0.44 6.71
N GLN A 195 5.85 0.38 7.60
CA GLN A 195 5.31 1.57 8.29
C GLN A 195 6.25 2.13 9.37
N ARG A 196 7.12 1.30 9.97
CA ARG A 196 7.95 1.70 11.13
C ARG A 196 8.71 3.02 10.93
N PRO A 197 9.38 3.27 9.80
CA PRO A 197 10.12 4.51 9.63
C PRO A 197 9.20 5.73 9.51
N LEU A 198 8.03 5.57 8.86
CA LEU A 198 7.04 6.64 8.78
C LEU A 198 6.46 6.96 10.15
N VAL A 199 6.16 5.95 10.95
CA VAL A 199 5.71 6.11 12.34
C VAL A 199 6.72 6.92 13.15
N GLN A 200 8.02 6.63 13.03
CA GLN A 200 9.07 7.36 13.74
C GLN A 200 9.11 8.84 13.33
N LEU A 201 9.07 9.12 12.02
CA LEU A 201 9.07 10.49 11.50
C LEU A 201 7.82 11.28 11.91
N VAL A 202 6.65 10.65 11.92
CA VAL A 202 5.41 11.26 12.41
C VAL A 202 5.49 11.51 13.93
N ALA A 203 6.03 10.56 14.71
CA ALA A 203 6.14 10.69 16.16
C ALA A 203 7.01 11.88 16.60
N VAL A 204 8.08 12.16 15.83
CA VAL A 204 8.96 13.32 16.05
C VAL A 204 8.36 14.62 15.47
N GLY A 205 7.25 14.53 14.72
CA GLY A 205 6.59 15.68 14.11
C GLY A 205 7.21 16.12 12.78
N LYS A 206 8.09 15.31 12.18
CA LYS A 206 8.72 15.61 10.90
C LYS A 206 7.74 15.49 9.74
N ILE A 207 6.83 14.52 9.79
CA ILE A 207 5.71 14.41 8.84
C ILE A 207 4.46 14.98 9.50
N THR A 208 3.87 16.01 8.89
CA THR A 208 2.82 16.81 9.52
C THR A 208 1.46 16.75 8.81
N SER A 209 1.45 16.48 7.51
CA SER A 209 0.22 16.42 6.70
C SER A 209 0.38 15.49 5.51
N ALA A 210 -0.76 15.02 4.97
CA ALA A 210 -0.81 14.22 3.75
C ALA A 210 -2.09 14.55 2.97
N ASP A 211 -1.94 15.07 1.76
CA ASP A 211 -3.02 15.53 0.89
C ASP A 211 -2.91 14.95 -0.53
N THR A 212 -4.04 14.86 -1.21
CA THR A 212 -4.12 14.45 -2.62
C THR A 212 -4.46 15.65 -3.47
N ILE A 213 -3.69 15.87 -4.54
CA ILE A 213 -3.88 16.98 -5.46
C ILE A 213 -4.13 16.40 -6.84
N ASN A 214 -5.24 16.84 -7.44
CA ASN A 214 -5.55 16.51 -8.82
C ASN A 214 -4.57 17.28 -9.70
N ASN A 215 -3.80 16.55 -10.49
CA ASN A 215 -2.91 17.16 -11.46
C ASN A 215 -3.79 17.54 -12.67
N GLU A 216 -4.43 18.72 -12.64
CA GLU A 216 -5.02 19.25 -13.88
C GLU A 216 -3.87 19.40 -14.89
N PRO A 217 -4.01 18.86 -16.11
CA PRO A 217 -2.99 19.05 -17.13
C PRO A 217 -2.89 20.55 -17.39
N GLN A 218 -1.78 21.17 -16.98
CA GLN A 218 -1.44 22.52 -17.38
C GLN A 218 -1.38 22.54 -18.89
N SER A 219 -2.44 23.07 -19.50
CA SER A 219 -2.54 23.28 -20.94
C SER A 219 -1.43 24.27 -21.30
N SER A 220 -0.34 23.75 -21.84
CA SER A 220 0.74 24.53 -22.42
C SER A 220 0.48 24.67 -23.91
#